data_AF-A0A3C0DYC1-F1
#
_entry.id   AF-A0A3C0DYC1-F1
#
_cell.length_a   1.000
_cell.length_b   1.000
_cell.length_c   1.000
_cell.angle_alpha   90.00
_cell.angle_beta   90.00
_cell.angle_gamma   90.00
#
_symmetry.space_group_name_H-M   'P 1'
#
loop_
_entity.id
_entity.type
_entity.pdbx_description
1 polymer ?
#
loop_
_entity_poly.entity_id
_entity_poly.type
_entity_poly.pdbx_seq_one_letter_code
_entity_poly.pdbx_strand_id
1 'polypeptide(L)'
;MNGWNTVLAIVRREYLTRVRRRAFVVATILGPILTVGLIAGLVLLTQSTEDPVKVWVVDHDGLITLPTDGDQFVPTCPACYRERPLLTYRFGREEKTKEVLQAEGYTCMVTFDAGLMQSEKMQLLQLSPPPGRAKRAMERDFSEALERLKVRERADLDYDAYLSLKTDVSLVALDIETGEQKGEERALLGFMFSVFMFTFVLIYGMHVMRGVIEEKSNRIVEVVLSTVRPSQLLAGKIAGIGLVGLTQILGWAVLSWGLFFVFGLALDQSAWMEGWAQTQGLAPEAVDLTTVMA
;
A
#
# COMPACT_ATOMS: atom_id res chain seq x y z
N MET A 1 4.44 -44.31 38.08
CA MET A 1 3.75 -43.60 36.98
C MET A 1 4.67 -43.53 35.78
N ASN A 2 4.21 -43.93 34.59
CA ASN A 2 4.99 -43.81 33.35
C ASN A 2 5.38 -42.36 33.14
N GLY A 3 6.66 -42.08 32.86
CA GLY A 3 7.17 -40.71 32.73
C GLY A 3 6.42 -39.86 31.70
N TRP A 4 5.83 -40.50 30.70
CA TRP A 4 5.00 -39.86 29.67
C TRP A 4 3.70 -39.25 30.22
N ASN A 5 3.03 -39.94 31.13
CA ASN A 5 1.76 -39.45 31.71
C ASN A 5 1.98 -38.21 32.56
N THR A 6 3.13 -38.12 33.23
CA THR A 6 3.51 -36.94 34.02
C THR A 6 3.78 -35.73 33.13
N VAL A 7 4.53 -35.92 32.04
CA VAL A 7 4.78 -34.85 31.05
C VAL A 7 3.47 -34.35 30.44
N LEU A 8 2.58 -35.25 30.02
CA LEU A 8 1.29 -34.89 29.44
C LEU A 8 0.40 -34.11 30.43
N ALA A 9 0.41 -34.49 31.72
CA ALA A 9 -0.32 -33.77 32.75
C ALA A 9 0.19 -32.33 32.94
N ILE A 10 1.53 -32.16 32.88
CA ILE A 10 2.17 -30.84 32.95
C ILE A 10 1.81 -30.00 31.71
N VAL A 11 1.89 -30.58 30.51
CA VAL A 11 1.47 -29.92 29.25
C VAL A 11 0.03 -29.43 29.36
N ARG A 12 -0.89 -30.30 29.76
CA ARG A 12 -2.32 -29.98 29.88
C ARG A 12 -2.54 -28.85 30.88
N ARG A 13 -1.86 -28.88 32.03
CA ARG A 13 -1.96 -27.82 33.03
C ARG A 13 -1.47 -26.49 32.44
N GLU A 14 -0.27 -26.45 31.88
CA GLU A 14 0.32 -25.22 31.31
C GLU A 14 -0.50 -24.66 30.15
N TYR A 15 -1.03 -25.53 29.30
CA TYR A 15 -1.91 -25.13 28.21
C TYR A 15 -3.19 -24.48 28.74
N LEU A 16 -3.92 -25.19 29.62
CA LEU A 16 -5.21 -24.71 30.13
C LEU A 16 -5.09 -23.45 30.99
N THR A 17 -4.01 -23.30 31.77
CA THR A 17 -3.79 -22.11 32.60
C THR A 17 -3.48 -20.87 31.77
N ARG A 18 -3.08 -21.01 30.51
CA ARG A 18 -2.78 -19.91 29.58
C ARG A 18 -3.93 -19.63 28.62
N VAL A 19 -4.48 -20.65 27.95
CA VAL A 19 -5.58 -20.47 27.00
C VAL A 19 -6.85 -19.93 27.67
N ARG A 20 -7.10 -20.29 28.93
CA ARG A 20 -8.26 -19.77 29.69
C ARG A 20 -8.06 -18.36 30.23
N ARG A 21 -6.87 -17.75 30.09
CA ARG A 21 -6.68 -16.37 30.54
C ARG A 21 -7.45 -15.43 29.62
N ARG A 22 -8.17 -14.47 30.21
CA ARG A 22 -8.86 -13.41 29.45
C ARG A 22 -7.91 -12.69 28.50
N ALA A 23 -6.69 -12.42 28.93
CA ALA A 23 -5.66 -11.79 28.10
C ALA A 23 -5.33 -12.60 26.84
N PHE A 24 -5.29 -13.93 26.92
CA PHE A 24 -5.03 -14.78 25.76
C PHE A 24 -6.19 -14.72 24.75
N VAL A 25 -7.43 -14.87 25.24
CA VAL A 25 -8.63 -14.82 24.39
C VAL A 25 -8.76 -13.44 23.72
N VAL A 26 -8.57 -12.36 24.49
CA VAL A 26 -8.61 -10.99 23.98
C VAL A 26 -7.51 -10.78 22.92
N ALA A 27 -6.26 -11.17 23.19
CA ALA A 27 -5.18 -11.01 22.22
C ALA A 27 -5.40 -11.84 20.94
N THR A 28 -5.95 -13.06 21.07
CA THR A 28 -6.22 -13.94 19.93
C THR A 28 -7.31 -13.37 19.03
N ILE A 29 -8.35 -12.74 19.59
CA ILE A 29 -9.44 -12.15 18.81
C ILE A 29 -9.08 -10.75 18.29
N LEU A 30 -8.45 -9.93 19.12
CA LEU A 30 -8.13 -8.54 18.79
C LEU A 30 -7.11 -8.44 17.65
N GLY A 31 -6.13 -9.35 17.58
CA GLY A 31 -5.12 -9.36 16.51
C GLY A 31 -5.74 -9.37 15.09
N PRO A 32 -6.51 -10.41 14.73
CA PRO A 32 -7.21 -10.51 13.44
C PRO A 32 -8.11 -9.30 13.16
N ILE A 33 -8.91 -8.88 14.14
CA ILE A 33 -9.81 -7.73 14.00
C ILE A 33 -9.04 -6.46 13.68
N LEU A 34 -7.92 -6.19 14.38
CA LEU A 34 -7.09 -5.03 14.11
C LEU A 34 -6.42 -5.11 12.73
N THR A 35 -5.93 -6.29 12.33
CA THR A 35 -5.31 -6.46 11.00
C THR A 35 -6.30 -6.25 9.87
N VAL A 36 -7.50 -6.84 9.97
CA VAL A 36 -8.56 -6.67 8.97
C VAL A 36 -9.09 -5.24 9.00
N GLY A 37 -9.28 -4.65 10.19
CA GLY A 37 -9.70 -3.26 10.34
C GLY A 37 -8.68 -2.26 9.79
N LEU A 38 -7.38 -2.53 9.93
CA LEU A 38 -6.32 -1.71 9.35
C LEU A 38 -6.33 -1.82 7.82
N ILE A 39 -6.45 -3.03 7.27
CA ILE A 39 -6.52 -3.24 5.82
C ILE A 39 -7.79 -2.62 5.25
N ALA A 40 -8.94 -2.84 5.89
CA ALA A 40 -10.21 -2.23 5.51
C ALA A 40 -10.14 -0.70 5.60
N GLY A 41 -9.52 -0.15 6.65
CA GLY A 41 -9.29 1.27 6.80
C GLY A 41 -8.39 1.83 5.70
N LEU A 42 -7.29 1.14 5.35
CA LEU A 42 -6.44 1.52 4.22
C LEU A 42 -7.21 1.50 2.91
N VAL A 43 -8.00 0.46 2.65
CA VAL A 43 -8.86 0.36 1.46
C VAL A 43 -9.89 1.50 1.43
N LEU A 44 -10.53 1.82 2.56
CA LEU A 44 -11.46 2.95 2.67
C LEU A 44 -10.77 4.30 2.45
N LEU A 45 -9.54 4.46 2.94
CA LEU A 45 -8.74 5.66 2.71
C LEU A 45 -8.29 5.80 1.26
N THR A 46 -8.06 4.69 0.54
CA THR A 46 -7.84 4.74 -0.91
C THR A 46 -9.12 4.96 -1.71
N GLN A 47 -10.32 4.85 -1.09
CA GLN A 47 -11.58 5.33 -1.68
C GLN A 47 -11.72 6.85 -1.63
N SER A 48 -10.77 7.59 -1.04
CA SER A 48 -10.77 9.04 -1.16
C SER A 48 -10.79 9.36 -2.64
N THR A 49 -11.96 9.76 -3.14
CA THR A 49 -12.17 10.29 -4.48
C THR A 49 -11.12 11.36 -4.65
N GLU A 50 -10.12 11.11 -5.51
CA GLU A 50 -9.13 12.12 -5.82
C GLU A 50 -9.92 13.35 -6.31
N ASP A 51 -9.90 14.44 -5.54
CA ASP A 51 -10.62 15.65 -5.94
C ASP A 51 -10.09 16.10 -7.30
N PRO A 52 -10.97 16.46 -8.25
CA PRO A 52 -10.55 16.87 -9.57
C PRO A 52 -9.60 18.07 -9.46
N VAL A 53 -8.37 17.89 -9.94
CA VAL A 53 -7.32 18.90 -9.87
C VAL A 53 -7.49 19.84 -11.05
N LYS A 54 -7.79 21.11 -10.74
CA LYS A 54 -7.86 22.17 -11.73
C LYS A 54 -6.56 22.98 -11.69
N VAL A 55 -5.80 22.92 -12.77
CA VAL A 55 -4.46 23.51 -12.90
C VAL A 55 -4.51 24.80 -13.70
N TRP A 56 -3.95 25.88 -13.14
CA TRP A 56 -3.67 27.11 -13.89
C TRP A 56 -2.23 27.08 -14.41
N VAL A 57 -2.05 27.15 -15.72
CA VAL A 57 -0.74 27.15 -16.37
C VAL A 57 -0.43 28.57 -16.80
N VAL A 58 0.63 29.13 -16.23
CA VAL A 58 1.12 30.47 -16.54
C VAL A 58 2.25 30.35 -17.55
N ASP A 59 2.06 30.91 -18.74
CA ASP A 59 3.06 30.97 -19.80
C ASP A 59 3.49 32.42 -20.01
N HIS A 60 4.58 32.82 -19.35
CA HIS A 60 5.06 34.21 -19.37
C HIS A 60 5.52 34.65 -20.76
N ASP A 61 6.20 33.74 -21.47
CA ASP A 61 6.88 34.03 -22.73
C ASP A 61 6.06 33.64 -23.97
N GLY A 62 4.88 33.01 -23.78
CA GLY A 62 4.04 32.55 -24.88
C GLY A 62 4.64 31.36 -25.65
N LEU A 63 5.43 30.52 -24.97
CA LEU A 63 6.14 29.41 -25.58
C LEU A 63 5.21 28.24 -25.91
N ILE A 64 4.25 27.97 -25.02
CA ILE A 64 3.32 26.84 -25.10
C ILE A 64 1.90 27.26 -25.48
N THR A 65 1.54 28.54 -25.37
CA THR A 65 0.17 29.05 -25.59
C THR A 65 0.05 30.01 -26.77
N LEU A 66 -1.10 29.97 -27.44
CA LEU A 66 -1.49 30.90 -28.50
C LEU A 66 -2.71 31.71 -28.05
N PRO A 67 -2.72 33.04 -28.28
CA PRO A 67 -3.91 33.85 -28.02
C PRO A 67 -5.01 33.52 -29.04
N THR A 68 -6.24 33.41 -28.57
CA THR A 68 -7.45 33.27 -29.38
C THR A 68 -8.27 34.56 -29.34
N ASP A 69 -9.11 34.78 -30.35
CA ASP A 69 -10.09 35.87 -30.39
C ASP A 69 -11.04 35.77 -29.18
N GLY A 70 -10.73 36.49 -28.09
CA GLY A 70 -11.51 36.48 -26.85
C GLY A 70 -10.73 36.42 -25.54
N ASP A 71 -9.45 36.82 -25.53
CA ASP A 71 -8.59 36.86 -24.32
C ASP A 71 -8.37 35.47 -23.67
N GLN A 72 -8.60 34.41 -24.45
CA GLN A 72 -8.36 33.02 -24.03
C GLN A 72 -7.07 32.50 -24.65
N PHE A 73 -6.27 31.82 -23.82
CA PHE A 73 -5.03 31.18 -24.22
C PHE A 73 -5.27 29.68 -24.42
N VAL A 74 -4.87 29.18 -25.59
CA VAL A 74 -5.05 27.77 -25.97
C VAL A 74 -3.67 27.15 -26.17
N PRO A 75 -3.42 25.91 -25.73
CA PRO A 75 -2.12 25.29 -25.90
C PRO A 75 -1.82 25.04 -27.39
N THR A 76 -0.56 25.26 -27.77
CA THR A 76 -0.06 24.98 -29.12
C THR A 76 -0.16 23.48 -29.47
N CYS A 77 -0.19 22.62 -28.44
CA CYS A 77 -0.43 21.19 -28.57
C CYS A 77 -1.65 20.78 -27.72
N PRO A 78 -2.88 20.81 -28.27
CA PRO A 78 -4.06 20.33 -27.56
C PRO A 78 -3.97 18.85 -27.17
N ALA A 79 -3.30 18.03 -27.99
CA ALA A 79 -3.12 16.60 -27.74
C ALA A 79 -2.25 16.29 -26.50
N CYS A 80 -1.35 17.21 -26.13
CA CYS A 80 -0.47 17.08 -24.97
C CYS A 80 -1.23 17.30 -23.65
N TYR A 81 -2.35 18.01 -23.68
CA TYR A 81 -3.15 18.36 -22.51
C TYR A 81 -4.55 17.74 -22.61
N ARG A 82 -4.63 16.41 -22.54
CA ARG A 82 -5.91 15.70 -22.63
C ARG A 82 -6.76 15.97 -21.38
N GLU A 83 -8.03 16.32 -21.58
CA GLU A 83 -8.96 16.47 -20.47
C GLU A 83 -9.21 15.10 -19.83
N ARG A 84 -8.93 14.99 -18.53
CA ARG A 84 -9.18 13.80 -17.72
C ARG A 84 -10.17 14.18 -16.61
N PRO A 85 -11.03 13.26 -16.14
CA PRO A 85 -11.98 13.55 -15.06
C PRO A 85 -11.32 14.11 -13.79
N LEU A 86 -10.05 13.75 -13.55
CA LEU A 86 -9.25 14.13 -12.40
C LEU A 86 -8.31 15.32 -12.65
N LEU A 87 -8.17 15.79 -13.89
CA LEU A 87 -7.15 16.77 -14.25
C LEU A 87 -7.62 17.68 -15.38
N THR A 88 -7.76 18.96 -15.08
CA THR A 88 -8.20 19.99 -16.04
C THR A 88 -7.18 21.11 -16.10
N TYR A 89 -6.75 21.47 -17.31
CA TYR A 89 -5.81 22.57 -17.55
C TYR A 89 -6.52 23.82 -18.04
N ARG A 90 -6.12 24.97 -17.51
CA ARG A 90 -6.47 26.29 -18.04
C ARG A 90 -5.20 27.13 -18.13
N PHE A 91 -5.12 27.97 -19.15
CA PHE A 91 -3.89 28.68 -19.51
C PHE A 91 -4.08 30.19 -19.42
N GLY A 92 -3.01 30.90 -19.08
CA GLY A 92 -2.93 32.35 -19.15
C GLY A 92 -1.49 32.85 -19.02
N ARG A 93 -1.32 34.17 -19.06
CA ARG A 93 -0.01 34.83 -18.94
C ARG A 93 0.26 35.42 -17.56
N GLU A 94 -0.79 35.63 -16.78
CA GLU A 94 -0.68 36.27 -15.48
C GLU A 94 -0.64 35.24 -14.35
N GLU A 95 0.29 35.45 -13.42
CA GLU A 95 0.30 34.73 -12.15
C GLU A 95 -0.86 35.20 -11.29
N LYS A 96 -1.66 34.24 -10.83
CA LYS A 96 -2.79 34.51 -9.94
C LYS A 96 -2.33 34.46 -8.49
N THR A 97 -2.74 35.46 -7.71
CA THR A 97 -2.54 35.43 -6.26
C THR A 97 -3.37 34.30 -5.65
N LYS A 98 -2.96 33.86 -4.45
CA LYS A 98 -3.59 32.76 -3.71
C LYS A 98 -5.11 32.91 -3.59
N GLU A 99 -5.59 34.13 -3.32
CA GLU A 99 -7.00 34.45 -3.13
C GLU A 99 -7.81 34.27 -4.42
N VAL A 100 -7.23 34.64 -5.56
CA VAL A 100 -7.86 34.52 -6.89
C VAL A 100 -7.89 33.06 -7.33
N LEU A 101 -6.80 32.32 -7.11
CA LEU A 101 -6.75 30.88 -7.39
C LEU A 101 -7.84 30.12 -6.61
N GLN A 102 -8.03 30.47 -5.33
CA GLN A 102 -9.05 29.86 -4.49
C GLN A 102 -10.47 30.26 -4.92
N ALA A 103 -10.70 31.54 -5.25
CA ALA A 103 -12.01 32.03 -5.69
C ALA A 103 -12.48 31.39 -7.01
N GLU A 104 -11.56 31.13 -7.94
CA GLU A 104 -11.84 30.50 -9.24
C GLU A 104 -11.78 28.96 -9.21
N GLY A 105 -11.54 28.37 -8.02
CA GLY A 105 -11.53 26.93 -7.79
C GLY A 105 -10.35 26.19 -8.40
N TYR A 106 -9.18 26.83 -8.56
CA TYR A 106 -7.95 26.16 -8.96
C TYR A 106 -7.29 25.49 -7.74
N THR A 107 -6.67 24.33 -7.96
CA THR A 107 -5.97 23.58 -6.92
C THR A 107 -4.48 23.94 -6.89
N CYS A 108 -3.91 24.20 -8.07
CA CYS A 108 -2.51 24.56 -8.22
C CYS A 108 -2.26 25.41 -9.47
N MET A 109 -1.11 26.06 -9.47
CA MET A 109 -0.59 26.90 -10.53
C MET A 109 0.81 26.38 -10.91
N VAL A 110 1.07 26.26 -12.20
CA VAL A 110 2.37 25.88 -12.75
C VAL A 110 2.88 27.03 -13.60
N THR A 111 4.11 27.45 -13.36
CA THR A 111 4.73 28.55 -14.12
C THR A 111 5.70 28.01 -15.16
N PHE A 112 5.61 28.57 -16.36
CA PHE A 112 6.50 28.38 -17.49
C PHE A 112 7.25 29.67 -17.77
N ASP A 113 8.57 29.60 -17.64
CA ASP A 113 9.53 30.66 -17.93
C ASP A 113 10.61 30.19 -18.91
N ALA A 114 11.24 31.11 -19.64
CA ALA A 114 12.33 30.77 -20.56
C ALA A 114 13.52 30.05 -19.89
N GLY A 115 13.72 30.23 -18.57
CA GLY A 115 14.75 29.51 -17.79
C GLY A 115 14.49 28.00 -17.69
N LEU A 116 13.27 27.54 -17.96
CA LEU A 116 12.88 26.14 -18.01
C LEU A 116 13.63 25.37 -19.11
N MET A 117 13.95 26.00 -20.23
CA MET A 117 14.64 25.35 -21.35
C MET A 117 16.03 24.84 -20.97
N GLN A 118 16.65 25.45 -19.94
CA GLN A 118 17.97 25.06 -19.42
C GLN A 118 17.88 24.23 -18.14
N SER A 119 16.93 24.54 -17.26
CA SER A 119 16.84 23.91 -15.94
C SER A 119 15.99 22.63 -15.90
N GLU A 120 15.09 22.45 -16.88
CA GLU A 120 14.12 21.35 -16.99
C GLU A 120 13.24 21.19 -15.74
N LYS A 121 13.08 22.25 -14.95
CA LYS A 121 12.35 22.26 -13.69
C LYS A 121 11.26 23.32 -13.72
N MET A 122 10.01 22.88 -13.55
CA MET A 122 8.86 23.77 -13.39
C MET A 122 8.59 24.03 -11.92
N GLN A 123 8.11 25.23 -11.60
CA GLN A 123 7.63 25.55 -10.25
C GLN A 123 6.14 25.25 -10.16
N LEU A 124 5.77 24.40 -9.19
CA LEU A 124 4.38 24.07 -8.86
C LEU A 124 4.00 24.80 -7.58
N LEU A 125 3.11 25.79 -7.70
CA LEU A 125 2.52 26.53 -6.59
C LEU A 125 1.14 25.93 -6.28
N GLN A 126 0.99 25.31 -5.12
CA GLN A 126 -0.20 24.52 -4.78
C GLN A 126 -0.95 25.09 -3.58
N LEU A 127 -2.29 25.16 -3.67
CA LEU A 127 -3.18 25.44 -2.53
C LEU A 127 -3.39 24.19 -1.68
N SER A 128 -3.44 23.02 -2.34
CA SER A 128 -3.50 21.70 -1.71
C SER A 128 -2.64 20.73 -2.51
N PRO A 129 -1.90 19.82 -1.86
CA PRO A 129 -1.04 18.87 -2.56
C PRO A 129 -1.86 18.01 -3.54
N PRO A 130 -1.52 17.98 -4.84
CA PRO A 130 -2.21 17.13 -5.79
C PRO A 130 -1.90 15.66 -5.50
N PRO A 131 -2.82 14.73 -5.80
CA PRO A 131 -2.57 13.30 -5.72
C PRO A 131 -1.33 12.91 -6.55
N GLY A 132 -0.57 11.92 -6.08
CA GLY A 132 0.65 11.48 -6.77
C GLY A 132 0.41 11.05 -8.22
N ARG A 133 -0.81 10.57 -8.54
CA ARG A 133 -1.24 10.23 -9.91
C ARG A 133 -1.39 11.48 -10.78
N ALA A 134 -2.13 12.49 -10.30
CA ALA A 134 -2.28 13.78 -10.98
C ALA A 134 -0.92 14.48 -11.18
N LYS A 135 -0.03 14.42 -10.17
CA LYS A 135 1.33 14.94 -10.30
C LYS A 135 2.14 14.26 -11.40
N ARG A 136 2.18 12.92 -11.43
CA ARG A 136 2.87 12.17 -12.50
C ARG A 136 2.25 12.41 -13.87
N ALA A 137 0.94 12.57 -13.93
CA ALA A 137 0.22 12.95 -15.14
C ALA A 137 0.65 14.33 -15.65
N MET A 138 0.68 15.33 -14.77
CA MET A 138 1.19 16.67 -15.09
C MET A 138 2.63 16.62 -15.59
N GLU A 139 3.52 15.91 -14.89
CA GLU A 139 4.92 15.77 -15.29
C GLU A 139 5.03 15.19 -16.71
N ARG A 140 4.29 14.13 -17.05
CA ARG A 140 4.30 13.57 -18.41
C ARG A 140 3.76 14.53 -19.47
N ASP A 141 2.60 15.13 -19.20
CA ASP A 141 1.91 16.01 -20.16
C ASP A 141 2.77 17.27 -20.46
N PHE A 142 3.42 17.81 -19.43
CA PHE A 142 4.37 18.93 -19.57
C PHE A 142 5.70 18.53 -20.20
N SER A 143 6.24 17.34 -19.89
CA SER A 143 7.42 16.81 -20.57
C SER A 143 7.18 16.63 -22.07
N GLU A 144 6.03 16.07 -22.46
CA GLU A 144 5.66 15.89 -23.87
C GLU A 144 5.54 17.25 -24.60
N ALA A 145 4.91 18.23 -23.96
CA ALA A 145 4.83 19.59 -24.50
C ALA A 145 6.22 20.23 -24.66
N LEU A 146 7.10 20.10 -23.66
CA LEU A 146 8.46 20.65 -23.71
C LEU A 146 9.35 19.94 -24.73
N GLU A 147 9.25 18.62 -24.85
CA GLU A 147 9.92 17.84 -25.90
C GLU A 147 9.52 18.35 -27.29
N ARG A 148 8.21 18.55 -27.52
CA ARG A 148 7.71 19.07 -28.80
C ARG A 148 8.22 20.48 -29.10
N LEU A 149 8.31 21.34 -28.08
CA LEU A 149 8.92 22.68 -28.23
C LEU A 149 10.41 22.60 -28.60
N LYS A 150 11.18 21.77 -27.89
CA LYS A 150 12.62 21.58 -28.13
C LYS A 150 12.89 21.04 -29.54
N VAL A 151 12.04 20.15 -30.04
CA VAL A 151 12.14 19.67 -31.42
C VAL A 151 11.83 20.78 -32.41
N ARG A 152 10.78 21.58 -32.18
CA ARG A 152 10.42 22.70 -33.07
C ARG A 152 11.51 23.78 -33.19
N GLU A 153 12.24 24.06 -32.11
CA GLU A 153 13.36 25.01 -32.14
C GLU A 153 14.58 24.50 -32.92
N ARG A 154 14.69 23.17 -33.08
CA ARG A 154 15.73 22.53 -33.89
C ARG A 154 15.21 22.31 -35.31
N ALA A 155 15.63 23.18 -36.23
CA ALA A 155 15.18 23.15 -37.63
C ALA A 155 15.55 21.87 -38.41
N ASP A 156 16.41 21.01 -37.87
CA ASP A 156 16.90 19.76 -38.46
C ASP A 156 16.06 18.52 -38.10
N LEU A 157 15.09 18.64 -37.18
CA LEU A 157 14.35 17.51 -36.62
C LEU A 157 12.83 17.72 -36.72
N ASP A 158 12.16 16.75 -37.34
CA ASP A 158 10.70 16.66 -37.31
C ASP A 158 10.24 15.88 -36.07
N TYR A 159 9.11 16.29 -35.49
CA TYR A 159 8.59 15.67 -34.27
C TYR A 159 8.11 14.23 -34.50
N ASP A 160 7.54 13.95 -35.68
CA ASP A 160 7.11 12.59 -36.04
C ASP A 160 8.32 11.66 -36.22
N ALA A 161 9.41 12.17 -36.79
CA ALA A 161 10.69 11.46 -36.86
C ALA A 161 11.28 11.20 -35.47
N TYR A 162 11.23 12.17 -34.56
CA TYR A 162 11.65 11.99 -33.17
C TYR A 162 10.82 10.91 -32.44
N LEU A 163 9.49 10.95 -32.58
CA LEU A 163 8.60 9.95 -31.97
C LEU A 163 8.89 8.53 -32.48
N SER A 164 9.26 8.38 -33.75
CA SER A 164 9.64 7.07 -34.33
C SER A 164 10.94 6.50 -33.75
N LEU A 165 11.80 7.36 -33.21
CA LEU A 165 13.07 7.01 -32.57
C LEU A 165 12.94 6.88 -31.05
N LYS A 166 11.92 7.51 -30.45
CA LYS A 166 11.65 7.47 -29.01
C LYS A 166 11.29 6.05 -28.60
N THR A 167 12.25 5.36 -28.02
CA THR A 167 12.07 3.99 -27.55
C THR A 167 12.00 4.01 -26.02
N ASP A 168 10.81 3.74 -25.48
CA ASP A 168 10.61 3.51 -24.06
C ASP A 168 10.75 2.00 -23.79
N VAL A 169 11.88 1.59 -23.23
CA VAL A 169 12.14 0.19 -22.90
C VAL A 169 11.69 -0.05 -21.47
N SER A 170 10.47 -0.55 -21.31
CA SER A 170 9.99 -1.07 -20.03
C SER A 170 10.52 -2.50 -19.82
N LEU A 171 11.40 -2.66 -18.83
CA LEU A 171 11.93 -3.96 -18.45
C LEU A 171 10.93 -4.68 -17.56
N VAL A 172 10.30 -5.72 -18.10
CA VAL A 172 9.46 -6.64 -17.34
C VAL A 172 10.33 -7.78 -16.83
N ALA A 173 10.53 -7.84 -15.51
CA ALA A 173 11.24 -8.95 -14.88
C ALA A 173 10.38 -10.21 -14.91
N LEU A 174 10.85 -11.24 -15.62
CA LEU A 174 10.23 -12.56 -15.67
C LEU A 174 11.19 -13.57 -15.04
N ASP A 175 10.63 -14.52 -14.30
CA ASP A 175 11.35 -15.66 -13.77
C ASP A 175 11.70 -16.62 -14.93
N ILE A 176 12.98 -16.99 -15.07
CA ILE A 176 13.51 -17.77 -16.20
C ILE A 176 12.94 -19.19 -16.24
N GLU A 177 12.56 -19.76 -15.10
CA GLU A 177 12.05 -21.14 -15.01
C GLU A 177 10.53 -21.22 -15.13
N THR A 178 9.82 -20.22 -14.60
CA THR A 178 8.35 -20.23 -14.52
C THR A 178 7.67 -19.28 -15.51
N GLY A 179 8.39 -18.34 -16.10
CA GLY A 179 7.83 -17.30 -16.97
C GLY A 179 6.89 -16.32 -16.26
N GLU A 180 6.77 -16.40 -14.92
CA GLU A 180 5.91 -15.53 -14.13
C GLU A 180 6.63 -14.22 -13.80
N GLN A 181 5.89 -13.11 -13.81
CA GLN A 181 6.32 -11.89 -13.11
C GLN A 181 6.34 -12.18 -11.60
N LYS A 182 7.48 -12.58 -11.06
CA LYS A 182 7.71 -12.55 -9.61
C LYS A 182 8.00 -11.10 -9.22
N GLY A 183 6.93 -10.32 -9.11
CA GLY A 183 6.98 -8.92 -8.70
C GLY A 183 7.59 -8.75 -7.32
N GLU A 184 8.27 -7.63 -7.14
CA GLU A 184 8.82 -7.09 -5.89
C GLU A 184 7.85 -7.24 -4.69
N GLU A 185 6.55 -7.26 -4.95
CA GLU A 185 5.46 -7.51 -4.00
C GLU A 185 5.54 -8.89 -3.31
N ARG A 186 5.87 -9.97 -4.04
CA ARG A 186 6.04 -11.31 -3.44
C ARG A 186 7.25 -11.35 -2.52
N ALA A 187 8.32 -10.63 -2.87
CA ALA A 187 9.52 -10.50 -2.04
C ALA A 187 9.24 -9.68 -0.77
N LEU A 188 8.51 -8.57 -0.90
CA LEU A 188 8.07 -7.76 0.23
C LEU A 188 7.15 -8.55 1.17
N LEU A 189 6.20 -9.31 0.63
CA LEU A 189 5.32 -10.17 1.42
C LEU A 189 6.12 -11.25 2.17
N GLY A 190 7.07 -11.90 1.49
CA GLY A 190 7.97 -12.88 2.09
C GLY A 190 8.83 -12.27 3.20
N PHE A 191 9.36 -11.07 2.98
CA PHE A 191 10.11 -10.33 4.00
C PHE A 191 9.24 -10.01 5.22
N MET A 192 8.05 -9.45 5.01
CA MET A 192 7.10 -9.14 6.10
C MET A 192 6.72 -10.39 6.89
N PHE A 193 6.47 -11.52 6.21
CA PHE A 193 6.19 -12.80 6.85
C PHE A 193 7.39 -13.30 7.68
N SER A 194 8.61 -13.16 7.15
CA SER A 194 9.83 -13.56 7.87
C SER A 194 10.07 -12.73 9.13
N VAL A 195 9.86 -11.41 9.07
CA VAL A 195 9.97 -10.50 10.23
C VAL A 195 8.91 -10.87 11.26
N PHE A 196 7.67 -11.09 10.82
CA PHE A 196 6.57 -11.51 11.69
C PHE A 196 6.88 -12.85 12.39
N MET A 197 7.35 -13.87 11.66
CA MET A 197 7.76 -15.14 12.24
C MET A 197 8.89 -14.98 13.25
N PHE A 198 9.90 -14.17 12.92
CA PHE A 198 11.01 -13.89 13.82
C PHE A 198 10.54 -13.23 15.12
N THR A 199 9.72 -12.18 15.01
CA THR A 199 9.13 -11.50 16.19
C THR A 199 8.25 -12.45 17.00
N PHE A 200 7.45 -13.30 16.35
CA PHE A 200 6.62 -14.31 17.03
C PHE A 200 7.47 -15.28 17.85
N VAL A 201 8.54 -15.83 17.27
CA VAL A 201 9.48 -16.71 17.96
C VAL A 201 10.11 -16.02 19.17
N LEU A 202 10.52 -14.76 19.04
CA LEU A 202 11.08 -13.99 20.16
C LEU A 202 10.07 -13.80 21.30
N ILE A 203 8.83 -13.43 20.98
CA ILE A 203 7.77 -13.21 21.98
C ILE A 203 7.48 -14.51 22.75
N TYR A 204 7.32 -15.63 22.07
CA TYR A 204 7.10 -16.92 22.74
C TYR A 204 8.34 -17.44 23.47
N GLY A 205 9.54 -17.15 22.98
CA GLY A 205 10.79 -17.39 23.69
C GLY A 205 10.82 -16.67 25.04
N MET A 206 10.39 -15.41 25.09
CA MET A 206 10.24 -14.67 26.35
C MET A 206 9.17 -15.28 27.26
N HIS A 207 8.07 -15.79 26.72
CA HIS A 207 7.04 -16.49 27.52
C HIS A 207 7.57 -17.76 28.18
N VAL A 208 8.40 -18.54 27.48
CA VAL A 208 9.08 -19.71 28.04
C VAL A 208 10.05 -19.28 29.15
N MET A 209 10.90 -18.28 28.88
CA MET A 209 11.89 -17.79 29.86
C MET A 209 11.22 -17.30 31.15
N ARG A 210 10.20 -16.43 31.04
CA ARG A 210 9.44 -15.94 32.21
C ARG A 210 8.75 -17.08 32.95
N GLY A 211 8.21 -18.05 32.22
CA GLY A 211 7.61 -19.24 32.82
C GLY A 211 8.60 -20.06 33.65
N VAL A 212 9.87 -20.17 33.25
CA VAL A 212 10.90 -20.86 34.04
C VAL A 212 11.31 -20.04 35.27
N ILE A 213 11.40 -18.71 35.14
CA ILE A 213 11.74 -17.81 36.24
C ILE A 213 10.66 -17.84 37.34
N GLU A 214 9.38 -17.75 36.95
CA GLU A 214 8.25 -17.86 37.88
C GLU A 214 8.30 -19.18 38.66
N GLU A 215 8.62 -20.29 37.98
CA GLU A 215 8.76 -21.61 38.58
C GLU A 215 9.85 -21.65 39.66
N LYS A 216 11.00 -21.02 39.38
CA LYS A 216 12.15 -20.98 40.29
C LYS A 216 11.86 -20.12 41.54
N SER A 217 10.98 -19.13 41.41
CA SER A 217 10.61 -18.22 42.50
C SER A 217 9.47 -18.71 43.40
N ASN A 218 8.73 -19.75 43.00
CA ASN A 218 7.48 -20.14 43.66
C ASN A 218 7.61 -21.39 44.52
N ARG A 219 7.43 -21.23 45.84
CA ARG A 219 7.51 -22.29 46.86
C ARG A 219 6.61 -23.50 46.59
N ILE A 220 5.44 -23.27 45.96
CA ILE A 220 4.51 -24.36 45.61
C ILE A 220 5.13 -25.28 44.55
N VAL A 221 5.95 -24.73 43.63
CA VAL A 221 6.54 -25.52 42.56
C VAL A 221 7.81 -26.25 42.98
N GLU A 222 8.50 -25.76 44.01
CA GLU A 222 9.60 -26.49 44.67
C GLU A 222 9.13 -27.86 45.20
N VAL A 223 7.92 -27.92 45.76
CA VAL A 223 7.28 -29.17 46.23
C VAL A 223 6.87 -30.09 45.06
N VAL A 224 6.56 -29.53 43.88
CA VAL A 224 6.28 -30.33 42.68
C VAL A 224 7.57 -30.88 42.05
N LEU A 225 8.66 -30.12 42.14
CA LEU A 225 9.99 -30.57 41.69
C LEU A 225 10.57 -31.68 42.57
N SER A 226 10.18 -31.78 43.84
CA SER A 226 10.59 -32.91 44.70
C SER A 226 9.90 -34.23 44.32
N THR A 227 8.83 -34.17 43.51
CA THR A 227 8.07 -35.34 43.05
C THR A 227 8.27 -35.68 41.57
N VAL A 228 8.87 -34.78 40.76
CA VAL A 228 9.03 -34.95 39.31
C VAL A 228 10.42 -34.53 38.83
N ARG A 229 11.00 -35.26 37.87
CA ARG A 229 12.33 -34.94 37.32
C ARG A 229 12.33 -33.57 36.62
N PRO A 230 13.36 -32.72 36.79
CA PRO A 230 13.42 -31.38 36.20
C PRO A 230 13.29 -31.34 34.66
N SER A 231 13.86 -32.31 33.95
CA SER A 231 13.77 -32.39 32.48
C SER A 231 12.35 -32.65 31.98
N GLN A 232 11.55 -33.42 32.71
CA GLN A 232 10.14 -33.68 32.38
C GLN A 232 9.28 -32.42 32.58
N LEU A 233 9.59 -31.62 33.61
CA LEU A 233 8.92 -30.35 33.87
C LEU A 233 9.20 -29.32 32.76
N LEU A 234 10.47 -29.17 32.37
CA LEU A 234 10.88 -28.28 31.29
C LEU A 234 10.28 -28.70 29.95
N ALA A 235 10.34 -29.98 29.60
CA ALA A 235 9.75 -30.50 28.36
C ALA A 235 8.24 -30.27 28.32
N GLY A 236 7.53 -30.59 29.41
CA GLY A 236 6.09 -30.37 29.50
C GLY A 236 5.69 -28.90 29.41
N LYS A 237 6.51 -28.00 29.98
CA LYS A 237 6.27 -26.55 29.91
C LYS A 237 6.49 -25.99 28.50
N ILE A 238 7.60 -26.33 27.86
CA ILE A 238 7.91 -25.87 26.49
C ILE A 238 6.83 -26.37 25.53
N ALA A 239 6.46 -27.65 25.61
CA ALA A 239 5.39 -28.22 24.80
C ALA A 239 4.03 -27.57 25.07
N GLY A 240 3.69 -27.29 26.34
CA GLY A 240 2.47 -26.58 26.71
C GLY A 240 2.41 -25.16 26.12
N ILE A 241 3.48 -24.38 26.24
CA ILE A 241 3.56 -23.02 25.68
C ILE A 241 3.55 -23.05 24.15
N GLY A 242 4.23 -24.02 23.53
CA GLY A 242 4.18 -24.23 22.08
C GLY A 242 2.77 -24.53 21.59
N LEU A 243 2.02 -25.38 22.28
CA LEU A 243 0.62 -25.70 21.95
C LEU A 243 -0.30 -24.48 22.07
N VAL A 244 -0.05 -23.60 23.05
CA VAL A 244 -0.74 -22.30 23.17
C VAL A 244 -0.47 -21.43 21.94
N GLY A 245 0.78 -21.35 21.49
CA GLY A 245 1.15 -20.61 20.27
C GLY A 245 0.50 -21.16 19.02
N LEU A 246 0.49 -22.49 18.84
CA LEU A 246 -0.21 -23.15 17.73
C LEU A 246 -1.71 -22.86 17.74
N THR A 247 -2.35 -22.87 18.92
CA THR A 247 -3.77 -22.54 19.07
C THR A 247 -4.03 -21.08 18.68
N GLN A 248 -3.12 -20.16 19.03
CA GLN A 248 -3.24 -18.76 18.67
C GLN A 248 -3.11 -18.54 17.16
N ILE A 249 -2.14 -19.20 16.50
CA ILE A 249 -1.98 -19.14 15.03
C ILE A 249 -3.21 -19.70 14.33
N LEU A 250 -3.72 -20.85 14.78
CA LEU A 250 -4.92 -21.45 14.20
C LEU A 250 -6.15 -20.55 14.41
N GLY A 251 -6.30 -19.96 15.59
CA GLY A 251 -7.34 -18.97 15.86
C GLY A 251 -7.23 -17.75 14.93
N TRP A 252 -6.03 -17.25 14.71
CA TRP A 252 -5.79 -16.15 13.75
C TRP A 252 -6.13 -16.54 12.33
N ALA A 253 -5.70 -17.72 11.84
CA ALA A 253 -6.00 -18.16 10.49
C ALA A 253 -7.52 -18.27 10.23
N VAL A 254 -8.26 -18.88 11.16
CA VAL A 254 -9.72 -19.06 11.03
C VAL A 254 -10.46 -17.73 11.15
N LEU A 255 -10.11 -16.90 12.13
CA LEU A 255 -10.78 -15.60 12.32
C LEU A 255 -10.47 -14.64 11.17
N SER A 256 -9.21 -14.54 10.74
CA SER A 256 -8.83 -13.71 9.61
C SER A 256 -9.52 -14.16 8.33
N TRP A 257 -9.55 -15.48 8.03
CA TRP A 257 -10.32 -15.98 6.89
C TRP A 257 -11.78 -15.52 6.96
N GLY A 258 -12.47 -15.81 8.07
CA GLY A 258 -13.88 -15.44 8.21
C GLY A 258 -14.13 -13.93 8.06
N LEU A 259 -13.27 -13.10 8.66
CA LEU A 259 -13.37 -11.65 8.57
C LEU A 259 -13.09 -11.13 7.15
N PHE A 260 -12.05 -11.64 6.47
CA PHE A 260 -11.76 -11.27 5.09
C PHE A 260 -12.84 -11.73 4.11
N PHE A 261 -13.43 -12.90 4.35
CA PHE A 261 -14.54 -13.39 3.55
C PHE A 261 -15.75 -12.45 3.66
N VAL A 262 -16.15 -12.08 4.88
CA VAL A 262 -17.25 -11.12 5.11
C VAL A 262 -16.92 -9.74 4.54
N PHE A 263 -15.69 -9.25 4.74
CA PHE A 263 -15.24 -7.99 4.20
C PHE A 263 -15.23 -7.97 2.66
N GLY A 264 -14.77 -9.05 2.04
CA GLY A 264 -14.78 -9.23 0.58
C GLY A 264 -16.19 -9.19 0.01
N LEU A 265 -17.15 -9.90 0.63
CA LEU A 265 -18.55 -9.83 0.21
C LEU A 265 -19.14 -8.42 0.38
N ALA A 266 -18.78 -7.71 1.45
CA ALA A 266 -19.23 -6.34 1.67
C ALA A 266 -18.63 -5.35 0.63
N LEU A 267 -17.38 -5.57 0.23
CA LEU A 267 -16.73 -4.79 -0.83
C LEU A 267 -17.28 -5.10 -2.21
N ASP A 268 -17.60 -6.36 -2.52
CA ASP A 268 -18.18 -6.77 -3.79
C ASP A 268 -19.58 -6.16 -4.01
N GLN A 269 -20.39 -6.10 -2.94
CA GLN A 269 -21.66 -5.38 -2.97
C GLN A 269 -21.50 -3.85 -3.09
N SER A 270 -20.30 -3.32 -2.81
CA SER A 270 -20.01 -1.91 -2.99
C SER A 270 -19.52 -1.66 -4.42
N ALA A 271 -20.04 -0.63 -5.09
CA ALA A 271 -19.60 -0.22 -6.44
C ALA A 271 -18.10 0.22 -6.51
N TRP A 272 -17.36 0.09 -5.41
CA TRP A 272 -15.95 0.42 -5.32
C TRP A 272 -15.07 -0.52 -6.16
N MET A 273 -15.36 -1.83 -6.18
CA MET A 273 -14.57 -2.79 -6.96
C MET A 273 -14.64 -2.48 -8.47
N GLU A 274 -15.82 -2.11 -8.96
CA GLU A 274 -16.02 -1.68 -10.35
C GLU A 274 -15.24 -0.39 -10.67
N GLY A 275 -15.29 0.60 -9.77
CA GLY A 275 -14.52 1.84 -9.91
C GLY A 275 -13.01 1.60 -9.89
N TRP A 276 -12.53 0.73 -8.99
CA TRP A 276 -11.12 0.37 -8.90
C TRP A 276 -10.65 -0.42 -10.14
N ALA A 277 -11.43 -1.37 -10.62
CA ALA A 277 -11.18 -2.15 -11.84
C ALA A 277 -10.97 -1.25 -13.07
N GLN A 278 -11.89 -0.28 -13.27
CA GLN A 278 -11.81 0.70 -14.36
C GLN A 278 -10.56 1.58 -14.25
N THR A 279 -10.14 1.96 -13.03
CA THR A 279 -8.91 2.76 -12.85
C THR A 279 -7.62 2.01 -13.15
N GLN A 280 -7.63 0.68 -13.11
CA GLN A 280 -6.49 -0.19 -13.45
C GLN A 280 -6.52 -0.62 -14.93
N GLY A 281 -7.56 -0.25 -15.69
CA GLY A 281 -7.75 -0.72 -17.07
C GLY A 281 -8.06 -2.21 -17.18
N LEU A 282 -8.50 -2.84 -16.08
CA LEU A 282 -8.89 -4.24 -16.05
C LEU A 282 -10.34 -4.37 -16.56
N ALA A 283 -10.59 -5.35 -17.43
CA ALA A 283 -11.94 -5.66 -17.88
C ALA A 283 -12.82 -6.04 -16.67
N PRO A 284 -14.09 -5.62 -16.62
CA PRO A 284 -14.99 -5.87 -15.48
C PRO A 284 -15.16 -7.36 -15.14
N GLU A 285 -14.95 -8.26 -16.10
CA GLU A 285 -14.99 -9.72 -15.88
C GLU A 285 -13.77 -10.29 -15.13
N ALA A 286 -12.65 -9.57 -15.04
CA ALA A 286 -11.42 -10.04 -14.39
C ALA A 286 -11.40 -9.80 -12.86
N VAL A 287 -12.45 -9.19 -12.31
CA VAL A 287 -12.48 -8.65 -10.93
C VAL A 287 -13.47 -9.40 -10.04
N ASP A 288 -14.08 -10.48 -10.55
CA ASP A 288 -14.97 -11.33 -9.79
C ASP A 288 -14.19 -12.13 -8.73
N LEU A 289 -14.31 -11.71 -7.47
CA LEU A 289 -13.62 -12.32 -6.32
C LEU A 289 -13.98 -13.80 -6.14
N THR A 290 -15.12 -14.24 -6.67
CA THR A 290 -15.53 -15.65 -6.64
C THR A 290 -14.63 -16.54 -7.51
N THR A 291 -13.99 -15.97 -8.54
CA THR A 291 -13.08 -16.69 -9.44
C THR A 291 -11.64 -16.72 -8.90
N VAL A 292 -11.24 -15.70 -8.13
CA VAL A 292 -9.88 -15.60 -7.53
C VAL A 292 -9.76 -16.40 -6.22
N MET A 293 -10.87 -16.62 -5.51
CA MET A 293 -10.90 -17.38 -4.25
C MET A 293 -11.27 -18.87 -4.41
N ALA A 294 -11.56 -19.34 -5.62
CA ALA A 294 -11.82 -20.75 -5.95
C ALA A 294 -10.52 -21.49 -6.34
#